data_AF-A0A3E4VTR7-F1
#
_entry.id   AF-A0A3E4VTR7-F1
#
_cell.length_a   1.000
_cell.length_b   1.000
_cell.length_c   1.000
_cell.angle_alpha   90.00
_cell.angle_beta   90.00
_cell.angle_gamma   90.00
#
_symmetry.space_group_name_H-M   'P 1'
#
loop_
_entity.id
_entity.type
_entity.pdbx_description
1 polymer ?
#
loop_
_entity_poly.entity_id
_entity_poly.type
_entity_poly.pdbx_seq_one_letter_code
_entity_poly.pdbx_strand_id
1 'polypeptide(L)'
;MFRNATYLFNYLLNIHLYDNKFWNIPIFSVLAFWNFKYIIMAAYKTIMRTGSIFNTNSDGTAIFTDVFEVESMEYSFDRGISDNGKPSTPIVGGMATVAFRGFPPQYLHKWILKSEERLNVQLEVLNLSEESIPEETLQLLNAACISMKFSYEGLGEQGLVTTILTLQGEDVTLGSDTLYYEWQESRDKPQRTASIFVSTFNASKAIPIVVDPCIKAFMEIDEDSAQKPYSLDSFSIEFMQRVDHKGEPAWEEKGGLFSISLNHPSNYLLNHWAMYKHKQKHSGYIVFRNPDGMSSAVLSIRFENAYCISYKKSVSAATDGILLEMIITPESLKFGNIDFNNGKWAED
;
A
#
# COMPACT_ATOMS: atom_id res chain seq x y z
N MET A 1 45.74 20.39 43.09
CA MET A 1 45.10 20.93 44.32
C MET A 1 43.60 20.88 44.04
N PHE A 2 42.71 20.03 44.55
CA PHE A 2 42.59 18.99 45.58
C PHE A 2 41.87 17.79 44.91
N ARG A 3 42.25 16.51 45.05
CA ARG A 3 42.15 15.56 46.19
C ARG A 3 40.72 15.23 46.66
N ASN A 4 40.40 13.92 46.53
CA ASN A 4 39.65 13.05 47.44
C ASN A 4 38.13 13.21 47.59
N ALA A 5 37.38 12.19 47.14
CA ALA A 5 36.28 11.58 47.90
C ALA A 5 35.87 10.22 47.30
N THR A 6 36.74 9.20 47.41
CA THR A 6 36.39 7.80 47.11
C THR A 6 36.36 6.99 48.41
N TYR A 7 35.58 7.41 49.41
CA TYR A 7 35.41 6.64 50.64
C TYR A 7 34.12 7.08 51.34
N LEU A 8 33.01 6.37 51.11
CA LEU A 8 31.86 6.27 52.04
C LEU A 8 30.75 5.32 51.52
N PHE A 9 31.11 4.22 50.86
CA PHE A 9 30.13 3.20 50.41
C PHE A 9 30.45 1.80 50.94
N ASN A 10 30.93 1.71 52.19
CA ASN A 10 31.20 0.41 52.83
C ASN A 10 30.95 0.39 54.35
N TYR A 11 30.18 1.32 54.89
CA TYR A 11 29.75 1.27 56.28
C TYR A 11 28.23 1.30 56.35
N LEU A 12 27.60 0.17 55.99
CA LEU A 12 26.27 -0.26 56.45
C LEU A 12 25.96 -1.70 55.97
N LEU A 13 27.00 -2.52 55.78
CA LEU A 13 26.84 -3.95 55.49
C LEU A 13 27.48 -4.76 56.62
N ASN A 14 26.78 -4.79 57.75
CA ASN A 14 26.74 -5.85 58.76
C ASN A 14 26.27 -5.25 60.08
N ILE A 15 25.06 -5.58 60.50
CA ILE A 15 24.71 -6.00 61.86
C ILE A 15 23.25 -6.49 61.83
N HIS A 16 23.09 -7.76 62.23
CA HIS A 16 21.87 -8.48 62.62
C HIS A 16 20.88 -8.97 61.55
N LEU A 17 21.22 -10.15 61.02
CA LEU A 17 20.29 -11.28 60.93
C LEU A 17 19.72 -11.59 62.32
N TYR A 18 18.40 -11.68 62.47
CA TYR A 18 17.76 -12.66 63.36
C TYR A 18 16.33 -13.00 62.88
N ASP A 19 16.17 -14.30 62.59
CA ASP A 19 14.97 -15.13 62.62
C ASP A 19 13.81 -15.00 61.61
N ASN A 20 13.82 -16.01 60.74
CA ASN A 20 12.73 -16.96 60.47
C ASN A 20 11.66 -16.67 59.40
N LYS A 21 11.77 -17.50 58.35
CA LYS A 21 10.71 -18.21 57.59
C LYS A 21 10.16 -17.57 56.31
N PHE A 22 10.49 -18.26 55.21
CA PHE A 22 9.64 -18.57 54.04
C PHE A 22 9.24 -17.42 53.09
N TRP A 23 10.05 -17.18 52.06
CA TRP A 23 9.84 -17.55 50.64
C TRP A 23 10.77 -16.72 49.74
N ASN A 24 11.54 -17.42 48.90
CA ASN A 24 12.40 -16.83 47.87
C ASN A 24 11.56 -15.97 46.90
N ILE A 25 11.78 -14.65 46.92
CA ILE A 25 11.48 -13.76 45.80
C ILE A 25 12.85 -13.34 45.25
N PRO A 26 13.19 -13.58 43.97
CA PRO A 26 14.49 -13.20 43.46
C PRO A 26 14.57 -11.67 43.38
N ILE A 27 15.60 -11.10 44.01
CA ILE A 27 15.97 -9.68 43.99
C ILE A 27 16.56 -9.29 42.61
N PHE A 28 15.99 -9.81 41.53
CA PHE A 28 16.31 -9.44 40.15
C PHE A 28 15.35 -8.38 39.58
N SER A 29 14.34 -7.96 40.35
CA SER A 29 13.24 -7.11 39.87
C SER A 29 13.39 -5.61 40.16
N VAL A 30 14.51 -5.13 40.74
CA VAL A 30 14.65 -3.70 41.09
C VAL A 30 15.81 -2.98 40.38
N LEU A 31 16.72 -3.70 39.70
CA LEU A 31 17.74 -3.08 38.84
C LEU A 31 17.33 -2.95 37.36
N ALA A 32 16.19 -3.52 36.96
CA ALA A 32 15.64 -3.39 35.61
C ALA A 32 14.86 -2.08 35.39
N PHE A 33 14.60 -1.28 36.44
CA PHE A 33 13.75 -0.09 36.35
C PHE A 33 14.50 1.24 36.18
N TRP A 34 15.84 1.24 36.08
CA TRP A 34 16.63 2.48 35.94
C TRP A 34 17.62 2.49 34.76
N ASN A 35 17.45 1.59 33.78
CA ASN A 35 18.10 1.67 32.47
C ASN A 35 17.11 1.54 31.29
N PHE A 36 15.84 1.92 31.50
CA PHE A 36 14.89 2.17 30.40
C PHE A 36 14.93 3.64 29.95
N LYS A 37 16.14 4.21 29.90
CA LYS A 37 16.40 5.51 29.30
C LYS A 37 17.31 5.21 28.11
N TYR A 38 16.76 5.31 26.90
CA TYR A 38 17.43 5.10 25.60
C TYR A 38 17.56 3.65 25.12
N ILE A 39 16.43 3.02 24.79
CA ILE A 39 16.32 2.42 23.45
C ILE A 39 15.52 3.42 22.64
N ILE A 40 16.18 4.48 22.17
CA ILE A 40 15.65 5.18 21.00
C ILE A 40 15.93 4.20 19.86
N MET A 41 14.94 3.36 19.54
CA MET A 41 14.88 2.89 18.17
C MET A 41 14.88 4.17 17.34
N ALA A 42 15.87 4.36 16.47
CA ALA A 42 15.85 5.45 15.51
C ALA A 42 14.48 5.36 14.81
N ALA A 43 13.59 6.27 15.20
CA ALA A 43 12.25 6.28 14.69
C ALA A 43 12.35 7.09 13.42
N TYR A 44 12.19 6.40 12.30
CA TYR A 44 12.24 6.98 10.98
C TYR A 44 10.84 7.39 10.57
N LYS A 45 10.74 8.53 9.90
CA LYS A 45 9.53 9.00 9.25
C LYS A 45 9.78 9.05 7.75
N THR A 46 8.92 8.42 6.98
CA THR A 46 9.01 8.42 5.52
C THR A 46 7.92 9.29 4.94
N ILE A 47 8.31 10.18 4.02
CA ILE A 47 7.37 11.08 3.35
C ILE A 47 7.49 10.97 1.84
N MET A 48 6.35 11.07 1.16
CA MET A 48 6.30 11.22 -0.28
C MET A 48 5.83 12.63 -0.61
N ARG A 49 6.58 13.28 -1.49
CA ARG A 49 6.22 14.55 -2.11
C ARG A 49 5.93 14.32 -3.58
N THR A 50 4.90 14.98 -4.10
CA THR A 50 4.57 14.94 -5.53
C THR A 50 4.49 16.36 -6.09
N GLY A 51 4.80 16.48 -7.37
CA GLY A 51 4.78 17.74 -8.10
C GLY A 51 4.46 17.53 -9.57
N SER A 52 3.92 18.56 -10.20
CA SER A 52 3.71 18.58 -11.65
C SER A 52 5.05 18.55 -12.37
N ILE A 53 5.12 17.82 -13.49
CA ILE A 53 6.29 17.82 -14.39
C ILE A 53 6.59 19.21 -14.97
N PHE A 54 5.61 20.11 -14.98
CA PHE A 54 5.75 21.48 -15.51
C PHE A 54 6.17 22.49 -14.44
N ASN A 55 6.11 22.13 -13.16
CA ASN A 55 6.44 23.05 -12.07
C ASN A 55 7.93 22.93 -11.75
N THR A 56 8.72 23.83 -12.32
CA THR A 56 10.15 23.96 -12.03
C THR A 56 10.49 25.36 -11.52
N ASN A 57 11.49 25.45 -10.66
CA ASN A 57 12.11 26.71 -10.26
C ASN A 57 12.82 27.36 -11.46
N SER A 58 13.27 28.60 -11.29
CA SER A 58 14.02 29.32 -12.34
C SER A 58 15.34 28.66 -12.73
N ASP A 59 15.86 27.75 -11.90
CA ASP A 59 17.05 26.95 -12.15
C ASP A 59 16.75 25.58 -12.81
N GLY A 60 15.48 25.28 -13.09
CA GLY A 60 15.04 24.01 -13.68
C GLY A 60 14.80 22.87 -12.68
N THR A 61 14.98 23.11 -11.36
CA THR A 61 14.69 22.09 -10.34
C THR A 61 13.19 21.89 -10.16
N ALA A 62 12.75 20.64 -10.01
CA ALA A 62 11.35 20.31 -9.80
C ALA A 62 10.82 20.88 -8.48
N ILE A 63 9.59 21.42 -8.51
CA ILE A 63 8.87 21.90 -7.33
C ILE A 63 7.87 20.83 -6.90
N PHE A 64 8.00 20.37 -5.67
CA PHE A 64 7.05 19.45 -5.04
C PHE A 64 6.06 20.22 -4.19
N THR A 65 4.77 20.05 -4.47
CA THR A 65 3.68 20.81 -3.87
C THR A 65 2.94 20.03 -2.80
N ASP A 66 2.66 18.77 -3.10
CA ASP A 66 1.81 17.92 -2.27
C ASP A 66 2.69 16.97 -1.46
N VAL A 67 2.42 16.85 -0.16
CA VAL A 67 3.23 16.06 0.77
C VAL A 67 2.30 15.17 1.57
N PHE A 68 2.64 13.89 1.68
CA PHE A 68 1.94 12.99 2.58
C PHE A 68 2.87 11.92 3.15
N GLU A 69 2.49 11.44 4.33
CA GLU A 69 3.23 10.42 5.05
C GLU A 69 3.00 9.05 4.40
N VAL A 70 4.08 8.30 4.22
CA VAL A 70 4.03 6.93 3.72
C VAL A 70 4.44 5.98 4.85
N GLU A 71 3.79 4.83 4.94
CA GLU A 71 4.03 3.82 5.96
C GLU A 71 5.24 2.96 5.60
N SER A 72 5.43 2.69 4.31
CA SER A 72 6.62 2.02 3.82
C SER A 72 6.96 2.49 2.43
N MET A 73 8.24 2.44 2.11
CA MET A 73 8.74 2.60 0.77
C MET A 73 9.86 1.60 0.53
N GLU A 74 9.89 1.07 -0.68
CA GLU A 74 10.89 0.13 -1.16
C GLU A 74 11.29 0.59 -2.54
N TYR A 75 12.59 0.62 -2.83
CA TYR A 75 13.09 0.88 -4.17
C TYR A 75 14.19 -0.12 -4.49
N SER A 76 14.35 -0.42 -5.77
CA SER A 76 15.29 -1.44 -6.23
C SER A 76 16.08 -0.98 -7.45
N PHE A 77 17.32 -1.46 -7.52
CA PHE A 77 18.23 -1.26 -8.62
C PHE A 77 18.89 -2.60 -8.94
N ASP A 78 18.58 -3.13 -10.11
CA ASP A 78 18.98 -4.46 -10.53
C ASP A 78 19.93 -4.38 -11.73
N ARG A 79 20.80 -5.38 -11.82
CA ARG A 79 21.68 -5.55 -12.98
C ARG A 79 21.70 -7.01 -13.36
N GLY A 80 21.54 -7.29 -14.65
CA GLY A 80 21.69 -8.63 -15.19
C GLY A 80 23.11 -9.15 -14.99
N ILE A 81 23.21 -10.46 -14.78
CA ILE A 81 24.46 -11.22 -14.72
C ILE A 81 24.48 -12.26 -15.84
N SER A 82 25.67 -12.57 -16.38
CA SER A 82 25.86 -13.70 -17.28
C SER A 82 25.99 -15.01 -16.50
N ASP A 83 25.96 -16.14 -17.21
CA ASP A 83 26.00 -17.50 -16.62
C ASP A 83 27.24 -17.78 -15.72
N ASN A 84 28.30 -16.98 -15.87
CA ASN A 84 29.51 -17.02 -15.05
C ASN A 84 29.54 -15.99 -13.90
N GLY A 85 28.42 -15.31 -13.63
CA GLY A 85 28.29 -14.31 -12.56
C GLY A 85 28.85 -12.93 -12.88
N LYS A 86 29.31 -12.67 -14.11
CA LYS A 86 29.78 -11.34 -14.51
C LYS A 86 28.59 -10.41 -14.79
N PRO A 87 28.63 -9.13 -14.38
CA PRO A 87 27.63 -8.14 -14.77
C PRO A 87 27.49 -8.06 -16.31
N SER A 88 26.27 -8.22 -16.81
CA SER A 88 25.99 -8.36 -18.25
C SER A 88 25.15 -7.22 -18.84
N THR A 89 24.37 -6.49 -18.02
CA THR A 89 23.54 -5.37 -18.48
C THR A 89 23.88 -4.06 -17.75
N PRO A 90 23.40 -2.91 -18.23
CA PRO A 90 23.30 -1.69 -17.42
C PRO A 90 22.43 -1.89 -16.18
N ILE A 91 22.54 -0.99 -15.19
CA ILE A 91 21.63 -0.97 -14.02
C ILE A 91 20.26 -0.50 -14.50
N VAL A 92 19.23 -1.28 -14.19
CA VAL A 92 17.83 -0.92 -14.35
C VAL A 92 17.27 -0.70 -12.96
N GLY A 93 16.64 0.44 -12.72
CA GLY A 93 16.09 0.84 -11.44
C GLY A 93 15.11 1.97 -11.62
N GLY A 94 14.76 2.64 -10.53
CA GLY A 94 13.68 3.63 -10.54
C GLY A 94 12.29 3.05 -10.32
N MET A 95 12.20 1.74 -10.09
CA MET A 95 10.99 1.13 -9.56
C MET A 95 10.95 1.35 -8.05
N ALA A 96 9.95 2.11 -7.59
CA ALA A 96 9.69 2.33 -6.18
C ALA A 96 8.27 1.88 -5.84
N THR A 97 8.11 1.11 -4.77
CA THR A 97 6.82 0.77 -4.20
C THR A 97 6.62 1.62 -2.95
N VAL A 98 5.50 2.33 -2.88
CA VAL A 98 5.10 3.14 -1.73
C VAL A 98 3.78 2.65 -1.19
N ALA A 99 3.67 2.51 0.13
CA ALA A 99 2.42 2.17 0.79
C ALA A 99 2.05 3.26 1.79
N PHE A 100 0.80 3.69 1.76
CA PHE A 100 0.23 4.63 2.72
C PHE A 100 -1.17 4.20 3.13
N ARG A 101 -1.59 4.71 4.29
CA ARG A 101 -2.92 4.44 4.83
C ARG A 101 -3.93 5.46 4.32
N GLY A 102 -5.15 4.99 4.15
CA GLY A 102 -6.25 5.80 3.64
C GLY A 102 -6.41 5.73 2.13
N PHE A 103 -7.37 6.52 1.64
CA PHE A 103 -7.74 6.58 0.24
C PHE A 103 -6.70 7.35 -0.56
N PRO A 104 -6.45 6.96 -1.82
CA PRO A 104 -5.63 7.78 -2.71
C PRO A 104 -6.28 9.17 -2.84
N PRO A 105 -5.54 10.27 -2.62
CA PRO A 105 -6.03 11.61 -2.87
C PRO A 105 -6.56 11.78 -4.30
N GLN A 106 -7.60 12.59 -4.46
CA GLN A 106 -8.30 12.75 -5.74
C GLN A 106 -7.39 13.21 -6.89
N TYR A 107 -6.40 14.06 -6.60
CA TYR A 107 -5.45 14.53 -7.60
C TYR A 107 -4.56 13.41 -8.15
N LEU A 108 -4.36 12.33 -7.40
CA LEU A 108 -3.61 11.15 -7.86
C LEU A 108 -4.46 10.20 -8.70
N HIS A 109 -5.80 10.26 -8.66
CA HIS A 109 -6.67 9.28 -9.34
C HIS A 109 -6.38 9.22 -10.84
N LYS A 110 -6.17 10.38 -11.48
CA LYS A 110 -5.84 10.46 -12.89
C LYS A 110 -4.47 9.83 -13.17
N TRP A 111 -3.47 10.15 -12.36
CA TRP A 111 -2.12 9.60 -12.49
C TRP A 111 -2.06 8.09 -12.28
N ILE A 112 -2.89 7.56 -11.37
CA ILE A 112 -2.98 6.13 -11.05
C ILE A 112 -3.63 5.32 -12.19
N LEU A 113 -4.65 5.90 -12.85
CA LEU A 113 -5.53 5.18 -13.78
C LEU A 113 -5.34 5.55 -15.26
N LYS A 114 -4.39 6.45 -15.56
CA LYS A 114 -4.04 6.86 -16.92
C LYS A 114 -2.53 6.79 -17.13
N SER A 115 -2.13 5.93 -18.05
CA SER A 115 -0.76 5.52 -18.35
C SER A 115 0.08 6.61 -18.96
N GLU A 116 -0.54 7.68 -19.42
CA GLU A 116 0.11 8.83 -20.05
C GLU A 116 0.44 9.93 -19.03
N GLU A 117 -0.20 9.90 -17.86
CA GLU A 117 0.03 10.92 -16.84
C GLU A 117 1.37 10.70 -16.15
N ARG A 118 2.05 11.79 -15.84
CA ARG A 118 3.38 11.78 -15.24
C ARG A 118 3.44 12.82 -14.13
N LEU A 119 4.13 12.46 -13.04
CA LEU A 119 4.40 13.36 -11.92
C LEU A 119 5.86 13.27 -11.51
N ASN A 120 6.39 14.36 -10.97
CA ASN A 120 7.66 14.30 -10.25
C ASN A 120 7.37 13.81 -8.84
N VAL A 121 8.14 12.84 -8.37
CA VAL A 121 8.00 12.24 -7.04
C VAL A 121 9.32 12.34 -6.29
N GLN A 122 9.25 12.70 -5.02
CA GLN A 122 10.39 12.70 -4.10
C GLN A 122 10.03 11.91 -2.86
N LEU A 123 10.86 10.93 -2.53
CA LEU A 123 10.75 10.06 -1.37
C LEU A 123 11.87 10.41 -0.40
N GLU A 124 11.51 10.69 0.86
CA GLU A 124 12.47 11.15 1.86
C GLU A 124 12.36 10.28 3.14
N VAL A 125 13.51 9.85 3.65
CA VAL A 125 13.65 9.27 5.00
C VAL A 125 14.11 10.38 5.93
N LEU A 126 13.30 10.70 6.94
CA LEU A 126 13.62 11.66 7.98
C LEU A 126 13.91 10.93 9.29
N ASN A 127 14.96 11.33 10.00
CA ASN A 127 15.18 10.90 11.36
C ASN A 127 14.32 11.76 12.29
N LEU A 128 13.48 11.17 13.15
CA LEU A 128 12.67 11.93 14.10
C LEU A 128 13.49 12.72 15.13
N SER A 129 14.80 12.45 15.23
CA SER A 129 15.72 13.23 16.07
C SER A 129 16.23 14.50 15.39
N GLU A 130 16.22 14.55 14.05
CA GLU A 130 16.74 15.62 13.20
C GLU A 130 15.75 15.89 12.05
N GLU A 131 14.61 16.51 12.36
CA GLU A 131 13.48 16.67 11.40
C GLU A 131 13.80 17.49 10.14
N SER A 132 14.93 18.21 10.08
CA SER A 132 15.20 19.20 9.04
C SER A 132 16.03 18.71 7.87
N ILE A 133 16.71 17.57 7.97
CA ILE A 133 17.57 17.05 6.90
C ILE A 133 17.17 15.59 6.65
N PRO A 134 16.73 15.23 5.43
CA PRO A 134 16.50 13.84 5.10
C PRO A 134 17.82 13.07 5.12
N GLU A 135 17.84 11.94 5.82
CA GLU A 135 18.97 11.00 5.78
C GLU A 135 19.12 10.40 4.39
N GLU A 136 17.99 10.24 3.69
CA GLU A 136 17.96 9.67 2.36
C GLU A 136 16.88 10.35 1.52
N THR A 137 17.19 10.57 0.24
CA THR A 137 16.28 11.19 -0.72
C THR A 137 16.39 10.48 -2.06
N LEU A 138 15.26 9.95 -2.53
CA LEU A 138 15.09 9.39 -3.85
C LEU A 138 14.14 10.30 -4.64
N GLN A 139 14.60 10.88 -5.74
CA GLN A 139 13.77 11.64 -6.67
C GLN A 139 13.53 10.81 -7.93
N LEU A 140 12.27 10.75 -8.35
CA LEU A 140 11.81 10.14 -9.59
C LEU A 140 11.17 11.26 -10.41
N LEU A 141 11.87 11.79 -11.40
CA LEU A 141 11.27 12.76 -12.33
C LEU A 141 10.56 12.02 -13.46
N ASN A 142 9.53 12.66 -13.98
CA ASN A 142 8.65 12.11 -15.01
C ASN A 142 8.15 10.69 -14.65
N ALA A 143 7.76 10.48 -13.38
CA ALA A 143 7.37 9.18 -12.89
C ALA A 143 5.96 8.78 -13.35
N ALA A 144 5.82 7.55 -13.80
CA ALA A 144 4.55 6.90 -14.08
C ALA A 144 4.12 6.01 -12.90
N CYS A 145 2.81 5.99 -12.62
CA CYS A 145 2.24 5.00 -11.70
C CYS A 145 1.92 3.72 -12.49
N ILE A 146 2.77 2.70 -12.38
CA ILE A 146 2.65 1.46 -13.15
C ILE A 146 1.79 0.41 -12.46
N SER A 147 1.55 0.53 -11.15
CA SER A 147 0.60 -0.32 -10.45
C SER A 147 -0.04 0.41 -9.30
N MET A 148 -1.31 0.11 -9.04
CA MET A 148 -1.99 0.49 -7.83
C MET A 148 -2.76 -0.69 -7.28
N LYS A 149 -2.54 -0.95 -5.99
CA LYS A 149 -3.34 -1.87 -5.20
C LYS A 149 -4.01 -1.09 -4.09
N PHE A 150 -5.33 -1.18 -4.04
CA PHE A 150 -6.14 -0.58 -2.98
C PHE A 150 -6.88 -1.69 -2.25
N SER A 151 -6.77 -1.69 -0.93
CA SER A 151 -7.39 -2.70 -0.08
C SER A 151 -8.08 -2.09 1.14
N TYR A 152 -9.15 -2.73 1.55
CA TYR A 152 -9.89 -2.48 2.77
C TYR A 152 -10.02 -3.78 3.56
N GLU A 153 -9.77 -3.71 4.86
CA GLU A 153 -10.00 -4.80 5.81
C GLU A 153 -10.84 -4.30 6.98
N GLY A 154 -12.00 -4.93 7.20
CA GLY A 154 -12.89 -4.69 8.32
C GLY A 154 -12.38 -5.37 9.59
N LEU A 155 -12.01 -4.56 10.58
CA LEU A 155 -11.55 -4.99 11.90
C LEU A 155 -12.59 -4.56 12.95
N GLY A 156 -13.72 -5.25 12.98
CA GLY A 156 -14.81 -4.98 13.94
C GLY A 156 -15.53 -3.66 13.63
N GLU A 157 -15.44 -2.68 14.54
CA GLU A 157 -16.01 -1.34 14.32
C GLU A 157 -15.13 -0.43 13.45
N GLN A 158 -13.92 -0.89 13.16
CA GLN A 158 -12.89 -0.14 12.49
C GLN A 158 -12.60 -0.74 11.11
N GLY A 159 -12.13 0.10 10.20
CA GLY A 159 -11.68 -0.31 8.87
C GLY A 159 -10.24 0.13 8.67
N LEU A 160 -9.41 -0.75 8.13
CA LEU A 160 -8.08 -0.41 7.66
C LEU A 160 -8.14 -0.24 6.15
N VAL A 161 -7.79 0.95 5.67
CA VAL A 161 -7.64 1.25 4.24
C VAL A 161 -6.17 1.38 3.93
N THR A 162 -5.70 0.65 2.93
CA THR A 162 -4.30 0.66 2.49
C THR A 162 -4.25 0.90 0.99
N THR A 163 -3.40 1.84 0.58
CA THR A 163 -3.09 2.09 -0.83
C THR A 163 -1.61 1.84 -1.05
N ILE A 164 -1.30 0.99 -2.03
CA ILE A 164 0.05 0.67 -2.47
C ILE A 164 0.18 1.13 -3.91
N LEU A 165 1.18 1.96 -4.20
CA LEU A 165 1.52 2.39 -5.54
C LEU A 165 2.89 1.82 -5.92
N THR A 166 3.01 1.33 -7.14
CA THR A 166 4.31 1.06 -7.76
C THR A 166 4.56 2.11 -8.82
N LEU A 167 5.68 2.81 -8.65
CA LEU A 167 6.11 3.96 -9.41
C LEU A 167 7.33 3.58 -10.23
N GLN A 168 7.45 4.17 -11.40
CA GLN A 168 8.61 4.03 -12.27
C GLN A 168 9.04 5.40 -12.76
N GLY A 169 10.22 5.83 -12.35
CA GLY A 169 10.83 7.10 -12.79
C GLY A 169 11.60 6.95 -14.10
N GLU A 170 11.61 8.02 -14.89
CA GLU A 170 12.53 8.18 -16.04
C GLU A 170 13.90 8.64 -15.55
N ASP A 171 13.90 9.69 -14.71
CA ASP A 171 15.12 10.21 -14.08
C ASP A 171 15.10 9.90 -12.61
N VAL A 172 16.11 9.16 -12.17
CA VAL A 172 16.21 8.64 -10.82
C VAL A 172 17.43 9.25 -10.16
N THR A 173 17.23 10.05 -9.11
CA THR A 173 18.31 10.62 -8.31
C THR A 173 18.26 10.04 -6.91
N LEU A 174 19.33 9.39 -6.46
CA LEU A 174 19.46 8.89 -5.09
C LEU A 174 20.60 9.63 -4.40
N GLY A 175 20.27 10.50 -3.45
CA GLY A 175 21.25 11.38 -2.81
C GLY A 175 21.92 12.31 -3.82
N SER A 176 23.22 12.09 -4.09
CA SER A 176 23.99 12.84 -5.09
C SER A 176 24.13 12.14 -6.44
N ASP A 177 23.77 10.86 -6.52
CA ASP A 177 23.96 10.03 -7.71
C ASP A 177 22.72 10.04 -8.60
N THR A 178 22.91 10.15 -9.91
CA THR A 178 21.83 10.23 -10.91
C THR A 178 21.90 9.08 -11.91
N LEU A 179 20.74 8.51 -12.21
CA LEU A 179 20.51 7.52 -13.26
C LEU A 179 19.42 8.05 -14.19
N TYR A 180 19.69 8.06 -15.49
CA TYR A 180 18.79 8.55 -16.54
C TYR A 180 18.36 7.39 -17.44
N TYR A 181 17.07 7.21 -17.67
CA TYR A 181 16.52 6.28 -18.65
C TYR A 181 15.93 7.06 -19.82
N GLU A 182 16.44 6.87 -21.04
CA GLU A 182 15.84 7.49 -22.22
C GLU A 182 14.61 6.69 -22.66
N TRP A 183 13.40 7.15 -22.29
CA TRP A 183 12.14 6.55 -22.73
C TRP A 183 11.89 6.87 -24.21
N GLN A 184 11.55 5.83 -24.98
CA GLN A 184 11.71 5.80 -26.42
C GLN A 184 10.38 5.99 -27.16
N GLU A 185 9.61 7.01 -26.81
CA GLU A 185 8.70 7.65 -27.79
C GLU A 185 9.51 8.40 -28.88
N SER A 186 10.46 7.72 -29.53
CA SER A 186 10.77 7.95 -30.92
C SER A 186 11.38 6.69 -31.56
N ARG A 187 10.58 6.10 -32.46
CA ARG A 187 10.93 5.14 -33.52
C ARG A 187 11.16 3.68 -33.13
N ASP A 188 10.12 2.92 -33.50
CA ASP A 188 10.15 1.58 -34.08
C ASP A 188 10.49 0.39 -33.15
N LYS A 189 9.41 -0.30 -32.74
CA LYS A 189 9.44 -1.63 -32.11
C LYS A 189 10.24 -2.63 -32.97
N PRO A 190 10.97 -3.56 -32.34
CA PRO A 190 10.39 -4.90 -32.23
C PRO A 190 10.52 -5.55 -30.85
N GLN A 191 9.66 -6.55 -30.65
CA GLN A 191 9.36 -7.32 -29.43
C GLN A 191 10.56 -8.01 -28.78
N ARG A 192 10.54 -8.10 -27.44
CA ARG A 192 10.87 -9.33 -26.66
C ARG A 192 10.33 -9.27 -25.23
N THR A 193 10.11 -10.47 -24.70
CA THR A 193 9.29 -10.88 -23.57
C THR A 193 9.61 -10.20 -22.23
N ALA A 194 8.62 -9.57 -21.59
CA ALA A 194 8.72 -9.10 -20.21
C ALA A 194 8.42 -10.25 -19.24
N SER A 195 9.34 -10.52 -18.33
CA SER A 195 9.07 -11.30 -17.12
C SER A 195 8.21 -10.47 -16.18
N ILE A 196 7.05 -11.00 -15.80
CA ILE A 196 6.18 -10.42 -14.77
C ILE A 196 6.93 -10.52 -13.45
N PHE A 197 7.46 -9.41 -12.94
CA PHE A 197 7.95 -9.34 -11.57
C PHE A 197 6.74 -9.22 -10.64
N VAL A 198 6.56 -10.24 -9.80
CA VAL A 198 5.60 -10.23 -8.70
C VAL A 198 6.33 -9.61 -7.51
N SER A 199 5.96 -8.40 -7.12
CA SER A 199 6.44 -7.85 -5.84
C SER A 199 5.81 -8.68 -4.71
N THR A 200 6.63 -9.31 -3.88
CA THR A 200 6.17 -9.99 -2.67
C THR A 200 6.19 -8.98 -1.52
N PHE A 201 5.23 -8.04 -1.53
CA PHE A 201 4.97 -7.21 -0.36
C PHE A 201 4.65 -8.10 0.84
N ASN A 202 5.47 -8.03 1.89
CA ASN A 202 5.27 -8.79 3.12
C ASN A 202 4.56 -7.89 4.15
N ALA A 203 3.24 -8.01 4.21
CA ALA A 203 2.35 -7.21 5.08
C ALA A 203 2.64 -7.33 6.60
N SER A 204 3.53 -8.23 7.01
CA SER A 204 3.80 -8.54 8.42
C SER A 204 4.80 -7.61 9.14
N LYS A 205 5.33 -6.58 8.48
CA LYS A 205 6.32 -5.64 9.05
C LYS A 205 5.79 -4.25 9.44
N ALA A 206 4.48 -3.99 9.35
CA ALA A 206 3.88 -2.73 9.78
C ALA A 206 3.79 -2.63 11.32
N ILE A 207 4.41 -1.60 11.90
CA ILE A 207 4.24 -1.17 13.32
C ILE A 207 3.02 -0.21 13.39
N PRO A 208 2.52 0.12 14.58
CA PRO A 208 1.17 -0.24 15.04
C PRO A 208 0.00 0.41 14.25
N ILE A 209 -1.17 -0.21 14.41
CA ILE A 209 -2.43 0.14 13.76
C ILE A 209 -2.94 1.49 14.29
N VAL A 210 -2.54 2.61 13.66
CA VAL A 210 -3.36 3.84 13.64
C VAL A 210 -4.59 3.57 12.78
N VAL A 211 -5.72 3.49 13.47
CA VAL A 211 -7.01 3.17 12.91
C VAL A 211 -7.61 4.42 12.26
N ASP A 212 -8.01 4.33 10.99
CA ASP A 212 -8.88 5.36 10.42
C ASP A 212 -10.24 5.38 11.16
N PRO A 213 -10.82 6.55 11.42
CA PRO A 213 -12.08 6.67 12.15
C PRO A 213 -13.22 5.94 11.41
N CYS A 214 -13.54 4.74 11.88
CA CYS A 214 -14.77 3.97 11.67
C CYS A 214 -15.25 3.79 10.20
N ILE A 215 -14.38 3.70 9.20
CA ILE A 215 -14.85 3.53 7.82
C ILE A 215 -15.37 2.11 7.58
N LYS A 216 -16.56 1.99 6.96
CA LYS A 216 -17.17 0.71 6.57
C LYS A 216 -17.34 0.64 5.06
N ALA A 217 -17.06 -0.54 4.51
CA ALA A 217 -17.23 -0.83 3.10
C ALA A 217 -18.52 -1.61 2.85
N PHE A 218 -19.22 -1.23 1.79
CA PHE A 218 -20.47 -1.85 1.38
C PHE A 218 -20.46 -2.12 -0.12
N MET A 219 -21.11 -3.20 -0.53
CA MET A 219 -21.43 -3.47 -1.91
C MET A 219 -22.94 -3.31 -2.13
N GLU A 220 -23.31 -2.63 -3.20
CA GLU A 220 -24.68 -2.39 -3.62
C GLU A 220 -24.82 -2.90 -5.05
N ILE A 221 -25.80 -3.76 -5.33
CA ILE A 221 -26.10 -4.27 -6.67
C ILE A 221 -27.40 -3.62 -7.14
N ASP A 222 -27.40 -3.05 -8.35
CA ASP A 222 -28.52 -2.26 -8.89
C ASP A 222 -29.84 -3.07 -8.97
N GLU A 223 -29.76 -4.37 -9.27
CA GLU A 223 -30.91 -5.26 -9.44
C GLU A 223 -31.43 -5.87 -8.12
N ASP A 224 -30.79 -5.57 -6.99
CA ASP A 224 -31.19 -6.18 -5.71
C ASP A 224 -32.44 -5.50 -5.13
N SER A 225 -33.59 -6.13 -5.40
CA SER A 225 -34.90 -5.75 -4.87
C SER A 225 -34.96 -5.65 -3.33
N ALA A 226 -34.01 -6.25 -2.59
CA ALA A 226 -33.94 -6.14 -1.14
C ALA A 226 -33.45 -4.75 -0.65
N GLN A 227 -32.86 -3.92 -1.53
CA GLN A 227 -32.34 -2.57 -1.24
C GLN A 227 -31.37 -2.47 -0.04
N LYS A 228 -30.90 -3.59 0.52
CA LYS A 228 -29.98 -3.57 1.64
C LYS A 228 -28.55 -3.78 1.13
N PRO A 229 -27.61 -2.85 1.42
CA PRO A 229 -26.21 -3.02 1.05
C PRO A 229 -25.59 -4.24 1.73
N TYR A 230 -24.73 -4.94 1.02
CA TYR A 230 -23.90 -6.01 1.54
C TYR A 230 -22.72 -5.42 2.30
N SER A 231 -22.60 -5.70 3.60
CA SER A 231 -21.40 -5.31 4.36
C SER A 231 -20.21 -6.16 3.90
N LEU A 232 -19.08 -5.51 3.63
CA LEU A 232 -17.85 -6.19 3.23
C LEU A 232 -16.92 -6.34 4.43
N ASP A 233 -16.35 -7.52 4.57
CA ASP A 233 -15.28 -7.82 5.54
C ASP A 233 -13.92 -7.44 4.94
N SER A 234 -13.73 -7.66 3.64
CA SER A 234 -12.57 -7.15 2.92
C SER A 234 -12.90 -6.81 1.48
N PHE A 235 -12.13 -5.87 0.93
CA PHE A 235 -12.17 -5.49 -0.48
C PHE A 235 -10.74 -5.27 -0.95
N SER A 236 -10.41 -5.72 -2.16
CA SER A 236 -9.12 -5.43 -2.80
C SER A 236 -9.32 -5.26 -4.29
N ILE A 237 -8.74 -4.22 -4.86
CA ILE A 237 -8.71 -3.97 -6.31
C ILE A 237 -7.27 -3.66 -6.74
N GLU A 238 -6.90 -4.12 -7.92
CA GLU A 238 -5.57 -3.91 -8.48
C GLU A 238 -5.66 -3.43 -9.94
N PHE A 239 -4.80 -2.47 -10.26
CA PHE A 239 -4.55 -1.96 -11.60
C PHE A 239 -3.07 -2.14 -11.88
N MET A 240 -2.74 -2.73 -13.03
CA MET A 240 -1.36 -2.95 -13.40
C MET A 240 -1.12 -2.57 -14.86
N GLN A 241 -0.07 -1.80 -15.06
CA GLN A 241 0.53 -1.51 -16.33
C GLN A 241 1.86 -2.28 -16.42
N ARG A 242 2.10 -2.90 -17.56
CA ARG A 242 3.37 -3.58 -17.80
C ARG A 242 4.41 -2.57 -18.29
N VAL A 243 5.65 -2.75 -17.86
CA VAL A 243 6.82 -2.01 -18.33
C VAL A 243 7.64 -2.84 -19.31
N ASP A 244 8.33 -2.19 -20.23
CA ASP A 244 9.26 -2.84 -21.13
C ASP A 244 10.64 -3.10 -20.50
N HIS A 245 11.59 -3.56 -21.30
CA HIS A 245 12.96 -3.87 -20.87
C HIS A 245 13.81 -2.64 -20.47
N LYS A 246 13.29 -1.42 -20.69
CA LYS A 246 13.91 -0.15 -20.29
C LYS A 246 13.22 0.47 -19.07
N GLY A 247 12.17 -0.18 -18.55
CA GLY A 247 11.34 0.39 -17.50
C GLY A 247 10.30 1.39 -18.04
N GLU A 248 10.10 1.47 -19.36
CA GLU A 248 9.09 2.36 -19.93
C GLU A 248 7.69 1.70 -19.83
N PRO A 249 6.66 2.42 -19.37
CA PRO A 249 5.29 1.91 -19.38
C PRO A 249 4.78 1.72 -20.82
N ALA A 250 4.65 0.48 -21.28
CA ALA A 250 4.57 0.17 -22.72
C ALA A 250 3.21 -0.34 -23.22
N TRP A 251 2.27 -0.62 -22.31
CA TRP A 251 0.96 -1.19 -22.63
C TRP A 251 -0.17 -0.44 -21.96
N GLU A 252 -1.38 -0.55 -22.51
CA GLU A 252 -2.61 -0.11 -21.84
C GLU A 252 -2.74 -0.80 -20.47
N GLU A 253 -3.21 -0.06 -19.49
CA GLU A 253 -3.44 -0.58 -18.14
C GLU A 253 -4.52 -1.65 -18.18
N LYS A 254 -4.22 -2.77 -17.53
CA LYS A 254 -5.17 -3.86 -17.34
C LYS A 254 -5.46 -3.98 -15.86
N GLY A 255 -6.72 -4.14 -15.50
CA GLY A 255 -7.06 -4.20 -14.10
C GLY A 255 -8.54 -4.08 -13.83
N GLY A 256 -8.86 -3.64 -12.63
CA GLY A 256 -10.25 -3.50 -12.22
C GLY A 256 -10.89 -4.80 -11.74
N LEU A 257 -10.14 -5.91 -11.76
CA LEU A 257 -10.53 -7.12 -11.06
C LEU A 257 -10.46 -6.84 -9.57
N PHE A 258 -11.56 -7.12 -8.88
CA PHE A 258 -11.63 -6.90 -7.44
C PHE A 258 -12.09 -8.16 -6.72
N SER A 259 -11.52 -8.35 -5.54
CA SER A 259 -11.85 -9.41 -4.60
C SER A 259 -12.65 -8.83 -3.46
N ILE A 260 -13.70 -9.54 -3.05
CA ILE A 260 -14.51 -9.20 -1.88
C ILE A 260 -14.62 -10.39 -0.95
N SER A 261 -14.73 -10.11 0.34
CA SER A 261 -15.17 -11.09 1.33
C SER A 261 -16.34 -10.58 2.15
N LEU A 262 -17.25 -11.47 2.51
CA LEU A 262 -18.45 -11.17 3.29
C LEU A 262 -18.65 -12.22 4.39
N ASN A 263 -18.98 -11.78 5.60
CA ASN A 263 -19.47 -12.66 6.66
C ASN A 263 -20.99 -12.78 6.63
N HIS A 264 -21.47 -13.99 6.89
CA HIS A 264 -22.89 -14.34 6.96
C HIS A 264 -23.74 -13.83 5.78
N PRO A 265 -23.31 -13.95 4.51
CA PRO A 265 -24.12 -13.48 3.40
C PRO A 265 -25.32 -14.40 3.21
N SER A 266 -26.49 -13.86 3.51
CA SER A 266 -27.78 -14.50 3.23
C SER A 266 -28.35 -13.95 1.93
N ASN A 267 -27.79 -14.29 0.77
CA ASN A 267 -28.44 -13.90 -0.48
C ASN A 267 -28.36 -14.94 -1.61
N TYR A 268 -29.53 -15.21 -2.19
CA TYR A 268 -29.73 -15.98 -3.41
C TYR A 268 -29.04 -15.33 -4.62
N LEU A 269 -29.03 -13.99 -4.70
CA LEU A 269 -28.48 -13.23 -5.82
C LEU A 269 -26.99 -13.52 -6.04
N LEU A 270 -26.16 -13.50 -4.98
CA LEU A 270 -24.72 -13.79 -5.09
C LEU A 270 -24.45 -15.24 -5.52
N ASN A 271 -25.24 -16.18 -5.02
CA ASN A 271 -25.14 -17.59 -5.44
C ASN A 271 -25.55 -17.75 -6.91
N HIS A 272 -26.60 -17.06 -7.32
CA HIS A 272 -27.10 -17.08 -8.68
C HIS A 272 -26.09 -16.48 -9.68
N TRP A 273 -25.49 -15.35 -9.32
CA TRP A 273 -24.45 -14.69 -10.11
C TRP A 273 -23.26 -15.63 -10.35
N ALA A 274 -22.85 -16.39 -9.34
CA ALA A 274 -21.73 -17.33 -9.45
C ALA A 274 -22.06 -18.62 -10.22
N MET A 275 -23.29 -19.15 -10.12
CA MET A 275 -23.64 -20.47 -10.65
C MET A 275 -24.09 -20.48 -12.12
N TYR A 276 -24.59 -19.35 -12.64
CA TYR A 276 -25.17 -19.32 -13.98
C TYR A 276 -24.16 -19.03 -15.10
N LYS A 277 -24.18 -19.88 -16.13
CA LYS A 277 -23.24 -19.84 -17.26
C LYS A 277 -23.33 -18.55 -18.08
N HIS A 278 -22.19 -17.86 -18.22
CA HIS A 278 -21.78 -16.90 -19.28
C HIS A 278 -22.61 -15.63 -19.55
N LYS A 279 -23.72 -15.36 -18.85
CA LYS A 279 -24.56 -14.17 -19.16
C LYS A 279 -25.04 -13.33 -17.97
N GLN A 280 -24.78 -13.76 -16.74
CA GLN A 280 -25.15 -12.98 -15.57
C GLN A 280 -24.11 -11.88 -15.35
N LYS A 281 -24.46 -10.69 -15.83
CA LYS A 281 -23.72 -9.46 -15.61
C LYS A 281 -24.50 -8.65 -14.58
N HIS A 282 -23.80 -8.14 -13.57
CA HIS A 282 -24.41 -7.25 -12.59
C HIS A 282 -23.63 -5.94 -12.54
N SER A 283 -24.39 -4.88 -12.34
CA SER A 283 -23.88 -3.53 -12.15
C SER A 283 -24.15 -3.09 -10.72
N GLY A 284 -23.26 -2.27 -10.17
CA GLY A 284 -23.43 -1.74 -8.84
C GLY A 284 -22.29 -0.83 -8.39
N TYR A 285 -22.21 -0.67 -7.06
CA TYR A 285 -21.25 0.18 -6.38
C TYR A 285 -20.54 -0.55 -5.26
N ILE A 286 -19.26 -0.21 -5.06
CA ILE A 286 -18.55 -0.40 -3.81
C ILE A 286 -18.44 0.97 -3.15
N VAL A 287 -18.99 1.10 -1.94
CA VAL A 287 -19.12 2.37 -1.24
C VAL A 287 -18.40 2.31 0.09
N PHE A 288 -17.49 3.26 0.31
CA PHE A 288 -16.80 3.46 1.58
C PHE A 288 -17.41 4.67 2.28
N ARG A 289 -17.97 4.46 3.48
CA ARG A 289 -18.66 5.53 4.23
C ARG A 289 -18.47 5.35 5.73
N ASN A 290 -18.66 6.45 6.45
CA ASN A 290 -18.69 6.44 7.91
C ASN A 290 -19.92 5.67 8.42
N PRO A 291 -19.89 5.10 9.64
CA PRO A 291 -20.99 4.29 10.17
C PRO A 291 -22.19 5.13 10.56
N ASP A 292 -22.01 6.45 10.69
CA ASP A 292 -23.05 7.41 11.01
C ASP A 292 -24.16 7.44 9.94
N GLY A 293 -23.87 6.98 8.71
CA GLY A 293 -24.81 6.89 7.60
C GLY A 293 -25.32 8.25 7.08
N MET A 294 -24.97 9.35 7.73
CA MET A 294 -25.34 10.72 7.34
C MET A 294 -24.24 11.40 6.53
N SER A 295 -22.99 10.94 6.66
CA SER A 295 -21.86 11.47 5.90
C SER A 295 -21.88 10.98 4.45
N SER A 296 -21.50 11.85 3.51
CA SER A 296 -21.29 11.46 2.10
C SER A 296 -20.22 10.37 2.00
N ALA A 297 -20.32 9.51 0.97
CA ALA A 297 -19.33 8.48 0.72
C ALA A 297 -17.92 9.10 0.55
N VAL A 298 -16.93 8.52 1.23
CA VAL A 298 -15.53 8.94 1.16
C VAL A 298 -14.93 8.56 -0.20
N LEU A 299 -15.24 7.35 -0.65
CA LEU A 299 -14.94 6.86 -1.98
C LEU A 299 -16.10 5.98 -2.45
N SER A 300 -16.42 6.09 -3.75
CA SER A 300 -17.32 5.15 -4.42
C SER A 300 -16.64 4.62 -5.68
N ILE A 301 -16.84 3.33 -5.94
CA ILE A 301 -16.36 2.65 -7.13
C ILE A 301 -17.59 2.07 -7.84
N ARG A 302 -17.96 2.64 -9.00
CA ARG A 302 -18.99 2.04 -9.86
C ARG A 302 -18.35 0.91 -10.64
N PHE A 303 -19.02 -0.23 -10.74
CA PHE A 303 -18.64 -1.31 -11.65
C PHE A 303 -19.80 -1.67 -12.58
N GLU A 304 -19.54 -1.73 -13.88
CA GLU A 304 -20.57 -2.03 -14.88
C GLU A 304 -20.38 -3.42 -15.48
N ASN A 305 -21.50 -4.09 -15.74
CA ASN A 305 -21.55 -5.33 -16.52
C ASN A 305 -20.60 -6.42 -15.99
N ALA A 306 -20.51 -6.57 -14.68
CA ALA A 306 -19.48 -7.38 -14.06
C ALA A 306 -19.84 -8.87 -14.00
N TYR A 307 -18.83 -9.71 -14.20
CA TYR A 307 -18.93 -11.15 -14.06
C TYR A 307 -18.30 -11.62 -12.76
N CYS A 308 -18.94 -12.59 -12.11
CA CYS A 308 -18.33 -13.37 -11.04
C CYS A 308 -17.48 -14.48 -11.67
N ILE A 309 -16.16 -14.43 -11.48
CA ILE A 309 -15.21 -15.41 -12.05
C ILE A 309 -14.64 -16.37 -11.01
N SER A 310 -14.75 -16.04 -9.72
CA SER A 310 -14.44 -16.95 -8.64
C SER A 310 -15.45 -16.78 -7.52
N TYR A 311 -15.89 -17.89 -6.95
CA TYR A 311 -16.83 -17.93 -5.84
C TYR A 311 -16.41 -19.08 -4.92
N LYS A 312 -16.18 -18.75 -3.65
CA LYS A 312 -15.82 -19.72 -2.63
C LYS A 312 -16.59 -19.43 -1.36
N LYS A 313 -17.40 -20.39 -0.93
CA LYS A 313 -18.16 -20.32 0.31
C LYS A 313 -17.60 -21.35 1.29
N SER A 314 -17.08 -20.90 2.42
CA SER A 314 -16.65 -21.76 3.52
C SER A 314 -17.62 -21.66 4.68
N VAL A 315 -17.90 -22.81 5.30
CA VAL A 315 -18.81 -22.93 6.44
C VAL A 315 -18.03 -23.62 7.54
N SER A 316 -17.90 -22.97 8.69
CA SER A 316 -17.17 -23.49 9.84
C SER A 316 -18.06 -23.47 11.07
N ALA A 317 -18.31 -24.65 11.63
CA ALA A 317 -19.03 -24.79 12.89
C ALA A 317 -18.21 -24.28 14.10
N ALA A 318 -16.88 -24.19 13.99
CA ALA A 318 -16.00 -23.74 15.06
C ALA A 318 -16.02 -22.22 15.24
N THR A 319 -16.30 -21.46 14.17
CA THR A 319 -16.34 -19.99 14.17
C THR A 319 -17.75 -19.44 13.98
N ASP A 320 -18.78 -20.31 14.00
CA ASP A 320 -20.19 -20.00 13.73
C ASP A 320 -20.38 -19.03 12.53
N GLY A 321 -19.61 -19.27 11.48
CA GLY A 321 -19.36 -18.30 10.42
C GLY A 321 -19.53 -18.91 9.04
N ILE A 322 -20.30 -18.22 8.20
CA ILE A 322 -20.32 -18.44 6.75
C ILE A 322 -19.46 -17.34 6.15
N LEU A 323 -18.31 -17.71 5.58
CA LEU A 323 -17.47 -16.78 4.85
C LEU A 323 -17.65 -16.99 3.35
N LEU A 324 -17.89 -15.89 2.63
CA LEU A 324 -17.95 -15.88 1.17
C LEU A 324 -16.82 -15.03 0.62
N GLU A 325 -16.06 -15.60 -0.30
CA GLU A 325 -15.02 -14.93 -1.07
C GLU A 325 -15.45 -14.92 -2.54
N MET A 326 -15.43 -13.76 -3.18
CA MET A 326 -15.75 -13.62 -4.61
C MET A 326 -14.69 -12.80 -5.32
N ILE A 327 -14.39 -13.18 -6.56
CA ILE A 327 -13.59 -12.37 -7.48
C ILE A 327 -14.50 -11.94 -8.63
N ILE A 328 -14.57 -10.63 -8.84
CA ILE A 328 -15.45 -9.99 -9.80
C ILE A 328 -14.61 -9.22 -10.82
N THR A 329 -14.98 -9.33 -12.08
CA THR A 329 -14.34 -8.62 -13.20
C THR A 329 -15.38 -7.80 -13.97
N PRO A 330 -15.31 -6.45 -13.90
CA PRO A 330 -16.19 -5.56 -14.63
C PRO A 330 -15.70 -5.22 -16.04
N GLU A 331 -16.62 -4.91 -16.94
CA GLU A 331 -16.28 -4.37 -18.28
C GLU A 331 -15.71 -2.96 -18.17
N SER A 332 -16.34 -2.15 -17.33
CA SER A 332 -15.87 -0.80 -17.01
C SER A 332 -16.11 -0.48 -15.54
N LEU A 333 -15.29 0.41 -15.01
CA LEU A 333 -15.41 0.90 -13.65
C LEU A 333 -15.14 2.39 -13.60
N LYS A 334 -15.74 3.04 -12.61
CA LYS A 334 -15.46 4.42 -12.28
C LYS A 334 -14.90 4.48 -10.87
N PHE A 335 -13.64 4.85 -10.73
CA PHE A 335 -12.97 4.99 -9.45
C PHE A 335 -12.90 6.48 -9.10
N GLY A 336 -13.72 6.91 -8.14
CA GLY A 336 -13.92 8.33 -7.87
C GLY A 336 -14.48 9.06 -9.09
N ASN A 337 -13.69 9.94 -9.70
CA ASN A 337 -14.09 10.72 -10.88
C ASN A 337 -13.49 10.21 -12.20
N ILE A 338 -12.72 9.13 -12.19
CA ILE A 338 -12.02 8.63 -13.36
C ILE A 338 -12.67 7.36 -13.89
N ASP A 339 -12.97 7.35 -15.18
CA ASP A 339 -13.48 6.19 -15.89
C ASP A 339 -12.33 5.32 -16.40
N PHE A 340 -12.45 4.03 -16.13
CA PHE A 340 -11.56 2.97 -16.56
C PHE A 340 -12.37 1.91 -17.30
N ASN A 341 -11.91 1.51 -18.48
CA ASN A 341 -12.62 0.58 -19.34
C ASN A 341 -11.64 -0.50 -19.80
N ASN A 342 -12.00 -1.77 -19.57
CA ASN A 342 -11.18 -2.92 -19.97
C ASN A 342 -11.24 -3.21 -21.49
N GLY A 343 -11.84 -2.31 -22.28
CA GLY A 343 -12.06 -2.46 -23.71
C GLY A 343 -13.22 -3.40 -24.04
N LYS A 344 -13.55 -3.54 -25.33
CA LYS A 344 -14.49 -4.56 -25.77
C LYS A 344 -13.88 -5.93 -25.51
N TRP A 345 -14.53 -6.72 -24.66
CA TRP A 345 -14.17 -8.12 -24.49
C TRP A 345 -14.38 -8.81 -25.83
N ALA A 346 -13.47 -9.72 -26.21
CA ALA A 346 -13.67 -10.51 -27.42
C ALA A 346 -15.00 -11.25 -27.29
N GLU A 347 -15.98 -10.84 -28.08
CA GLU A 347 -17.23 -11.59 -28.22
C GLU A 347 -16.88 -12.86 -29.01
N ASP A 348 -17.00 -14.02 -28.37
CA ASP A 348 -16.88 -15.33 -29.01
C ASP A 348 -18.04 -15.61 -29.99
#